data_AF-A0A562LEU9-F1
#
_entry.id   AF-A0A562LEU9-F1
#
_cell.length_a   1.000
_cell.length_b   1.000
_cell.length_c   1.000
_cell.angle_alpha   90.00
_cell.angle_beta   90.00
_cell.angle_gamma   90.00
#
_symmetry.space_group_name_H-M   'P 1'
#
loop_
_entity.id
_entity.type
_entity.pdbx_description
1 polymer ?
#
loop_
_entity_poly.entity_id
_entity_poly.type
_entity_poly.pdbx_seq_one_letter_code
_entity_poly.pdbx_strand_id
1 'polypeptide(L)'
;MDGVRPYLASEWSPTCLRPVRPDALAAAVADEDLLAHLVDLAGSDQLTGFLGQTDDAIALAKGDPTFAEQLDPLLGRIREALGELPVGDLSRVERDAVEATQRNLDAHLGPVDPPGTPGEVPGGGLEAHEQAGSHLIERHVGKSEQDLVDRLQRENISASSSFRDLPAAEHFVAATIAEHQDEIDAWVGGDGGRRLVIDARFDASTGISVQRGESQAEDVFSVKLVLERSDSLGIGYRIVTGYPTAP
;
A
#
# COMPACT_ATOMS: atom_id res chain seq x y z
N MET A 1 -28.57 -79.02 -11.66
CA MET A 1 -27.33 -79.24 -12.43
C MET A 1 -27.08 -77.98 -13.24
N ASP A 2 -26.00 -77.32 -12.87
CA ASP A 2 -25.16 -76.35 -13.57
C ASP A 2 -25.71 -75.45 -14.67
N GLY A 3 -25.42 -74.16 -14.53
CA GLY A 3 -24.57 -73.53 -15.53
C GLY A 3 -24.82 -72.06 -15.87
N VAL A 4 -23.82 -71.25 -15.50
CA VAL A 4 -23.29 -70.09 -16.25
C VAL A 4 -23.94 -68.71 -16.02
N ARG A 5 -23.17 -67.83 -15.37
CA ARG A 5 -23.30 -66.36 -15.41
C ARG A 5 -22.76 -65.82 -16.75
N PRO A 6 -23.17 -64.61 -17.18
CA PRO A 6 -22.22 -63.50 -17.02
C PRO A 6 -22.84 -62.14 -16.65
N TYR A 7 -21.92 -61.28 -16.22
CA TYR A 7 -21.99 -59.84 -15.94
C TYR A 7 -22.92 -59.02 -16.85
N LEU A 8 -23.68 -58.10 -16.25
CA LEU A 8 -24.06 -56.84 -16.88
C LEU A 8 -23.65 -55.68 -15.96
N ALA A 9 -22.85 -54.79 -16.55
CA ALA A 9 -22.34 -53.57 -15.96
C ALA A 9 -23.49 -52.64 -15.57
N SER A 10 -23.39 -52.04 -14.39
CA SER A 10 -24.20 -50.87 -14.06
C SER A 10 -23.59 -49.69 -14.79
N GLU A 11 -24.31 -49.17 -15.78
CA GLU A 11 -24.03 -47.88 -16.37
C GLU A 11 -24.44 -46.81 -15.35
N TRP A 12 -23.45 -46.28 -14.63
CA TRP A 12 -23.62 -45.06 -13.86
C TRP A 12 -23.48 -43.89 -14.83
N SER A 13 -24.61 -43.31 -15.22
CA SER A 13 -24.63 -42.01 -15.90
C SER A 13 -24.06 -40.95 -14.97
N PRO A 14 -22.97 -40.23 -15.34
CA PRO A 14 -22.46 -39.14 -14.55
C PRO A 14 -23.12 -37.85 -15.07
N THR A 15 -24.29 -37.47 -14.57
CA THR A 15 -24.84 -36.14 -14.90
C THR A 15 -25.71 -35.58 -13.79
N CYS A 16 -25.05 -34.90 -12.86
CA CYS A 16 -25.38 -33.53 -12.51
C CYS A 16 -24.14 -32.91 -11.83
N LEU A 17 -23.04 -32.81 -12.61
CA LEU A 17 -22.07 -31.75 -12.37
C LEU A 17 -22.81 -30.45 -12.69
N ARG A 18 -23.40 -29.87 -11.65
CA ARG A 18 -23.74 -28.45 -11.61
C ARG A 18 -22.49 -27.72 -12.14
N PRO A 19 -22.59 -26.80 -13.12
CA PRO A 19 -21.43 -26.03 -13.53
C PRO A 19 -20.90 -25.39 -12.24
N VAL A 20 -19.72 -25.85 -11.82
CA VAL A 20 -18.99 -25.27 -10.71
C VAL A 20 -18.75 -23.85 -11.19
N ARG A 21 -19.42 -22.91 -10.52
CA ARG A 21 -19.21 -21.48 -10.73
C ARG A 21 -17.70 -21.23 -10.70
N PRO A 22 -17.16 -20.23 -11.42
CA PRO A 22 -15.83 -19.76 -11.09
C PRO A 22 -15.89 -19.34 -9.62
N ASP A 23 -15.32 -20.17 -8.76
CA ASP A 23 -15.17 -19.89 -7.34
C ASP A 23 -14.30 -18.64 -7.28
N ALA A 24 -14.75 -17.60 -6.59
CA ALA A 24 -14.00 -16.35 -6.50
C ALA A 24 -12.54 -16.58 -6.07
N LEU A 25 -12.32 -17.60 -5.23
CA LEU A 25 -10.98 -18.03 -4.81
C LEU A 25 -10.25 -18.79 -5.92
N ALA A 26 -10.94 -19.63 -6.69
CA ALA A 26 -10.33 -20.30 -7.84
C ALA A 26 -9.92 -19.30 -8.92
N ALA A 27 -10.70 -18.23 -9.14
CA ALA A 27 -10.32 -17.13 -10.03
C ALA A 27 -9.08 -16.37 -9.52
N ALA A 28 -9.02 -16.07 -8.22
CA ALA A 28 -7.85 -15.43 -7.60
C ALA A 28 -6.58 -16.30 -7.57
N VAL A 29 -6.74 -17.63 -7.64
CA VAL A 29 -5.64 -18.61 -7.72
C VAL A 29 -5.18 -18.84 -9.17
N ALA A 30 -6.09 -18.79 -10.14
CA ALA A 30 -5.85 -19.26 -11.50
C ALA A 30 -5.31 -18.22 -12.50
N ASP A 31 -5.40 -16.91 -12.22
CA ASP A 31 -5.20 -15.88 -13.25
C ASP A 31 -4.09 -14.86 -12.95
N GLU A 32 -3.40 -14.43 -14.02
CA GLU A 32 -2.43 -13.31 -14.00
C GLU A 32 -3.12 -11.95 -14.23
N ASP A 33 -4.41 -11.91 -14.65
CA ASP A 33 -5.17 -10.66 -14.86
C ASP A 33 -6.60 -10.71 -14.29
N LEU A 34 -6.68 -10.63 -12.95
CA LEU A 34 -7.94 -10.65 -12.20
C LEU A 34 -8.87 -9.48 -12.55
N LEU A 35 -8.31 -8.33 -12.97
CA LEU A 35 -9.07 -7.16 -13.38
C LEU A 35 -9.86 -7.43 -14.67
N ALA A 36 -9.23 -8.02 -15.68
CA ALA A 36 -9.92 -8.41 -16.92
C ALA A 36 -11.07 -9.39 -16.64
N HIS A 37 -10.89 -10.31 -15.69
CA HIS A 37 -11.95 -11.23 -15.28
C HIS A 37 -13.15 -10.51 -14.62
N LEU A 38 -12.89 -9.53 -13.74
CA LEU A 38 -13.97 -8.76 -13.10
C LEU A 38 -14.75 -7.90 -14.10
N VAL A 39 -14.09 -7.37 -15.13
CA VAL A 39 -14.74 -6.62 -16.21
C VAL A 39 -15.67 -7.52 -17.03
N ASP A 40 -15.28 -8.77 -17.31
CA ASP A 40 -16.13 -9.76 -18.00
C ASP A 40 -17.35 -10.16 -17.14
N LEU A 41 -17.15 -10.32 -15.83
CA LEU A 41 -18.23 -10.60 -14.87
C LEU A 41 -19.23 -9.44 -14.77
N ALA A 42 -18.76 -8.20 -14.85
CA ALA A 42 -19.61 -7.01 -14.92
C ALA A 42 -20.42 -6.98 -16.23
N GLY A 43 -19.80 -7.32 -17.36
CA GLY A 43 -20.49 -7.39 -18.66
C GLY A 43 -21.53 -8.51 -18.77
N SER A 44 -21.50 -9.49 -17.87
CA SER A 44 -22.37 -10.68 -17.88
C SER A 44 -23.37 -10.76 -16.72
N ASP A 45 -23.54 -9.68 -15.94
CA ASP A 45 -24.39 -9.59 -14.73
C ASP A 45 -24.00 -10.63 -13.64
N GLN A 46 -22.77 -11.12 -13.65
CA GLN A 46 -22.29 -12.14 -12.70
C GLN A 46 -21.45 -11.57 -11.55
N LEU A 47 -21.10 -10.28 -11.61
CA LEU A 47 -20.27 -9.59 -10.61
C LEU A 47 -20.82 -9.72 -9.19
N THR A 48 -22.12 -9.51 -8.99
CA THR A 48 -22.74 -9.64 -7.65
C THR A 48 -22.62 -11.05 -7.06
N GLY A 49 -22.63 -12.08 -7.91
CA GLY A 49 -22.44 -13.47 -7.49
C GLY A 49 -21.00 -13.80 -7.11
N PHE A 50 -20.03 -13.09 -7.69
CA PHE A 50 -18.61 -13.16 -7.29
C PHE A 50 -18.35 -12.43 -5.97
N LEU A 51 -18.93 -11.23 -5.80
CA LEU A 51 -18.82 -10.44 -4.57
C LEU A 51 -19.38 -11.19 -3.36
N GLY A 52 -20.55 -11.84 -3.51
CA GLY A 52 -21.12 -12.66 -2.44
C GLY A 52 -20.24 -13.85 -2.02
N GLN A 53 -19.54 -14.49 -2.97
CA GLN A 53 -18.57 -15.55 -2.66
C GLN A 53 -17.33 -15.02 -1.93
N THR A 54 -16.93 -13.78 -2.23
CA THR A 54 -15.83 -13.09 -1.53
C THR A 54 -16.22 -12.82 -0.08
N ASP A 55 -17.45 -12.36 0.18
CA ASP A 55 -17.97 -12.15 1.54
C ASP A 55 -18.07 -13.46 2.33
N ASP A 56 -18.48 -14.57 1.70
CA ASP A 56 -18.50 -15.91 2.31
C ASP A 56 -17.08 -16.38 2.71
N ALA A 57 -16.08 -16.11 1.87
CA ALA A 57 -14.68 -16.42 2.15
C ALA A 57 -14.13 -15.59 3.32
N ILE A 58 -14.48 -14.30 3.40
CA ILE A 58 -14.16 -13.44 4.55
C ILE A 58 -14.77 -14.03 5.84
N ALA A 59 -16.04 -14.45 5.80
CA ALA A 59 -16.70 -15.05 6.95
C ALA A 59 -16.00 -16.35 7.41
N LEU A 60 -15.52 -17.16 6.47
CA LEU A 60 -14.76 -18.37 6.76
C LEU A 60 -13.40 -18.06 7.41
N ALA A 61 -12.66 -17.09 6.86
CA ALA A 61 -11.38 -16.65 7.42
C ALA A 61 -11.52 -16.09 8.85
N LYS A 62 -12.62 -15.38 9.15
CA LYS A 62 -12.91 -14.90 10.52
C LYS A 62 -13.21 -16.01 11.51
N GLY A 63 -13.73 -17.15 11.03
CA GLY A 63 -14.14 -18.27 11.85
C GLY A 63 -13.00 -19.18 12.30
N ASP A 64 -11.90 -19.23 11.54
CA ASP A 64 -10.79 -20.15 11.79
C ASP A 64 -9.43 -19.58 11.31
N PRO A 65 -8.43 -19.51 12.20
CA PRO A 65 -7.12 -18.92 11.88
C PRO A 65 -6.34 -19.69 10.80
N THR A 66 -6.56 -21.00 10.67
CA THR A 66 -5.90 -21.83 9.63
C THR A 66 -6.42 -21.49 8.24
N PHE A 67 -7.71 -21.17 8.16
CA PHE A 67 -8.32 -20.71 6.92
C PHE A 67 -7.91 -19.29 6.60
N ALA A 68 -7.77 -18.41 7.59
CA ALA A 68 -7.23 -17.05 7.39
C ALA A 68 -5.85 -17.07 6.71
N GLU A 69 -4.91 -17.90 7.20
CA GLU A 69 -3.57 -18.03 6.60
C GLU A 69 -3.58 -18.39 5.10
N GLN A 70 -4.59 -19.16 4.66
CA GLN A 70 -4.73 -19.59 3.26
C GLN A 70 -5.53 -18.59 2.42
N LEU A 71 -6.53 -17.94 3.01
CA LEU A 71 -7.49 -17.09 2.31
C LEU A 71 -7.06 -15.63 2.25
N ASP A 72 -6.37 -15.10 3.26
CA ASP A 72 -6.01 -13.69 3.33
C ASP A 72 -5.16 -13.22 2.11
N PRO A 73 -4.16 -13.98 1.62
CA PRO A 73 -3.44 -13.61 0.41
C PRO A 73 -4.32 -13.55 -0.84
N LEU A 74 -5.33 -14.42 -0.94
CA LEU A 74 -6.25 -14.46 -2.07
C LEU A 74 -7.27 -13.31 -2.00
N LEU A 75 -7.80 -13.06 -0.80
CA LEU A 75 -8.70 -11.93 -0.53
C LEU A 75 -8.00 -10.58 -0.80
N GLY A 76 -6.70 -10.48 -0.50
CA GLY A 76 -5.88 -9.32 -0.82
C GLY A 76 -5.81 -9.00 -2.32
N ARG A 77 -5.63 -10.01 -3.17
CA ARG A 77 -5.64 -9.86 -4.64
C ARG A 77 -7.01 -9.42 -5.16
N ILE A 78 -8.08 -9.99 -4.62
CA ILE A 78 -9.45 -9.63 -4.99
C ILE A 78 -9.72 -8.16 -4.64
N ARG A 79 -9.29 -7.72 -3.46
CA ARG A 79 -9.42 -6.33 -3.00
C ARG A 79 -8.73 -5.35 -3.96
N GLU A 80 -7.51 -5.65 -4.38
CA GLU A 80 -6.73 -4.84 -5.33
C GLU A 80 -7.45 -4.73 -6.68
N ALA A 81 -7.83 -5.87 -7.27
CA ALA A 81 -8.52 -5.89 -8.55
C ALA A 81 -9.89 -5.18 -8.52
N LEU A 82 -10.61 -5.24 -7.39
CA LEU A 82 -11.84 -4.47 -7.19
C LEU A 82 -11.57 -2.95 -7.13
N GLY A 83 -10.42 -2.54 -6.60
CA GLY A 83 -10.01 -1.12 -6.53
C GLY A 83 -9.74 -0.50 -7.90
N GLU A 84 -9.27 -1.30 -8.86
CA GLU A 84 -8.97 -0.87 -10.23
C GLU A 84 -10.17 -0.98 -11.19
N LEU A 85 -11.28 -1.58 -10.74
CA LEU A 85 -12.45 -1.82 -11.56
C LEU A 85 -13.10 -0.47 -12.00
N PRO A 86 -13.34 -0.24 -13.31
CA PRO A 86 -14.00 0.97 -13.78
C PRO A 86 -15.48 1.01 -13.37
N VAL A 87 -15.76 1.61 -12.21
CA VAL A 87 -17.12 1.73 -11.65
C VAL A 87 -18.06 2.65 -12.45
N GLY A 88 -17.57 3.31 -13.50
CA GLY A 88 -18.34 4.23 -14.35
C GLY A 88 -19.45 3.54 -15.14
N ASP A 89 -19.20 2.30 -15.56
CA ASP A 89 -20.13 1.53 -16.42
C ASP A 89 -21.07 0.60 -15.63
N LEU A 90 -20.87 0.49 -14.31
CA LEU A 90 -21.67 -0.35 -13.41
C LEU A 90 -23.03 0.28 -13.07
N SER A 91 -24.04 -0.57 -12.87
CA SER A 91 -25.31 -0.14 -12.30
C SER A 91 -25.13 0.36 -10.86
N ARG A 92 -26.11 1.13 -10.34
CA ARG A 92 -26.07 1.60 -8.94
C ARG A 92 -25.97 0.44 -7.95
N VAL A 93 -26.72 -0.64 -8.19
CA VAL A 93 -26.75 -1.81 -7.32
C VAL A 93 -25.40 -2.52 -7.29
N GLU A 94 -24.75 -2.66 -8.45
CA GLU A 94 -23.42 -3.27 -8.53
C GLU A 94 -22.34 -2.39 -7.90
N ARG A 95 -22.41 -1.07 -8.10
CA ARG A 95 -21.49 -0.12 -7.46
C ARG A 95 -21.60 -0.18 -5.93
N ASP A 96 -22.83 -0.15 -5.41
CA ASP A 96 -23.07 -0.27 -3.97
C ASP A 96 -22.57 -1.61 -3.43
N ALA A 97 -22.71 -2.70 -4.20
CA ALA A 97 -22.20 -4.02 -3.83
C ALA A 97 -20.67 -4.07 -3.81
N VAL A 98 -19.99 -3.51 -4.83
CA VAL A 98 -18.52 -3.41 -4.87
C VAL A 98 -18.00 -2.62 -3.67
N GLU A 99 -18.58 -1.44 -3.40
CA GLU A 99 -18.21 -0.61 -2.25
C GLU A 99 -18.44 -1.33 -0.90
N ALA A 100 -19.52 -2.11 -0.80
CA ALA A 100 -19.81 -2.90 0.40
C ALA A 100 -18.78 -4.02 0.61
N THR A 101 -18.46 -4.78 -0.43
CA THR A 101 -17.48 -5.87 -0.35
C THR A 101 -16.06 -5.34 -0.14
N GLN A 102 -15.67 -4.23 -0.79
CA GLN A 102 -14.39 -3.55 -0.49
C GLN A 102 -14.30 -3.16 0.99
N ARG A 103 -15.35 -2.56 1.55
CA ARG A 103 -15.39 -2.21 2.98
C ARG A 103 -15.26 -3.44 3.89
N ASN A 104 -15.84 -4.58 3.51
CA ASN A 104 -15.71 -5.83 4.25
C ASN A 104 -14.30 -6.42 4.17
N LEU A 105 -13.68 -6.34 2.99
CA LEU A 105 -12.28 -6.74 2.76
C LEU A 105 -11.33 -5.86 3.58
N ASP A 106 -11.52 -4.55 3.58
CA ASP A 106 -10.72 -3.60 4.36
C ASP A 106 -10.89 -3.82 5.88
N ALA A 107 -12.11 -4.14 6.33
CA ALA A 107 -12.37 -4.45 7.73
C ALA A 107 -11.79 -5.81 8.17
N HIS A 108 -11.61 -6.76 7.24
CA HIS A 108 -11.10 -8.10 7.52
C HIS A 108 -9.58 -8.18 7.42
N LEU A 109 -9.02 -7.72 6.31
CA LEU A 109 -7.59 -7.75 6.04
C LEU A 109 -6.84 -6.61 6.74
N GLY A 110 -7.57 -5.66 7.33
CA GLY A 110 -7.04 -4.36 7.71
C GLY A 110 -6.86 -3.45 6.48
N PRO A 111 -6.47 -2.18 6.68
CA PRO A 111 -6.15 -1.29 5.58
C PRO A 111 -5.20 -1.99 4.60
N VAL A 112 -5.46 -1.84 3.30
CA VAL A 112 -4.48 -2.19 2.27
C VAL A 112 -3.32 -1.26 2.53
N ASP A 113 -2.27 -1.77 3.13
CA ASP A 113 -0.99 -1.14 2.93
C ASP A 113 -0.72 -1.28 1.42
N PRO A 114 -0.67 -0.19 0.61
CA PRO A 114 -0.02 -0.26 -0.69
C PRO A 114 1.32 -0.99 -0.52
N PRO A 115 1.87 -1.68 -1.55
CA PRO A 115 3.22 -2.22 -1.44
C PRO A 115 4.15 -1.11 -0.94
N GLY A 116 4.56 -1.23 0.33
CA GLY A 116 5.16 -0.16 1.12
C GLY A 116 4.16 0.79 1.79
N THR A 117 3.43 0.37 2.83
CA THR A 117 3.17 1.30 3.93
C THR A 117 4.33 1.15 4.88
N PRO A 118 5.28 2.09 4.87
CA PRO A 118 6.10 2.19 6.03
C PRO A 118 5.18 2.60 7.17
N GLY A 119 5.20 1.81 8.24
CA GLY A 119 4.51 2.17 9.48
C GLY A 119 4.88 3.59 9.90
N GLU A 120 4.04 4.20 10.74
CA GLU A 120 4.34 5.46 11.42
C GLU A 120 5.84 5.63 11.67
N VAL A 121 6.40 6.80 11.31
CA VAL A 121 7.84 7.07 11.46
C VAL A 121 8.32 6.59 12.84
N PRO A 122 9.33 5.71 12.91
CA PRO A 122 9.76 5.12 14.18
C PRO A 122 10.09 6.20 15.21
N GLY A 123 9.69 5.98 16.46
CA GLY A 123 9.88 6.97 17.53
C GLY A 123 8.68 7.89 17.78
N GLY A 124 7.50 7.54 17.24
CA GLY A 124 6.23 8.22 17.52
C GLY A 124 5.85 9.29 16.50
N GLY A 125 6.20 9.09 15.23
CA GLY A 125 5.83 9.99 14.14
C GLY A 125 6.74 11.21 13.99
N LEU A 126 6.49 12.00 12.96
CA LEU A 126 7.29 13.20 12.69
C LEU A 126 7.13 14.27 13.77
N GLU A 127 5.98 14.32 14.44
CA GLU A 127 5.72 15.25 15.55
C GLU A 127 6.62 14.98 16.76
N ALA A 128 6.87 13.71 17.11
CA ALA A 128 7.79 13.36 18.20
C ALA A 128 9.23 13.77 17.86
N HIS A 129 9.64 13.65 16.60
CA HIS A 129 10.93 14.12 16.15
C HIS A 129 11.08 15.65 16.21
N GLU A 130 10.04 16.42 15.85
CA GLU A 130 10.04 17.89 16.03
C GLU A 130 10.23 18.27 17.50
N GLN A 131 9.49 17.60 18.40
CA GLN A 131 9.64 17.81 19.85
C GLN A 131 11.05 17.45 20.35
N ALA A 132 11.72 16.50 19.68
CA ALA A 132 13.11 16.15 19.91
C ALA A 132 14.12 17.02 19.12
N GLY A 133 13.69 18.17 18.58
CA GLY A 133 14.55 19.15 17.91
C GLY A 133 14.87 18.85 16.44
N SER A 134 13.96 18.15 15.75
CA SER A 134 13.88 18.14 14.29
C SER A 134 13.28 19.46 13.79
N HIS A 135 13.46 19.75 12.50
CA HIS A 135 12.80 20.85 11.81
C HIS A 135 12.22 20.43 10.45
N LEU A 136 11.89 19.14 10.30
CA LEU A 136 11.29 18.58 9.10
C LEU A 136 9.87 19.15 8.85
N ILE A 137 8.97 19.06 9.83
CA ILE A 137 7.59 19.57 9.70
C ILE A 137 7.62 21.08 9.52
N GLU A 138 8.33 21.77 10.41
CA GLU A 138 8.37 23.24 10.42
C GLU A 138 8.86 23.80 9.08
N ARG A 139 9.90 23.20 8.48
CA ARG A 139 10.58 23.80 7.32
C ARG A 139 10.22 23.17 5.98
N HIS A 140 9.67 21.96 5.95
CA HIS A 140 9.55 21.16 4.74
C HIS A 140 8.19 20.48 4.54
N VAL A 141 7.16 20.81 5.33
CA VAL A 141 5.80 20.25 5.13
C VAL A 141 4.79 21.35 4.82
N GLY A 142 3.98 21.13 3.78
CA GLY A 142 2.82 21.97 3.43
C GLY A 142 3.18 23.41 3.04
N LYS A 143 4.39 23.66 2.51
CA LYS A 143 4.79 25.01 2.07
C LYS A 143 4.25 25.31 0.68
N SER A 144 3.75 26.53 0.50
CA SER A 144 3.36 27.01 -0.82
C SER A 144 4.59 27.33 -1.68
N GLU A 145 4.42 27.39 -3.00
CA GLU A 145 5.50 27.78 -3.91
C GLU A 145 6.09 29.15 -3.54
N GLN A 146 5.23 30.10 -3.14
CA GLN A 146 5.65 31.41 -2.69
C GLN A 146 6.51 31.35 -1.42
N ASP A 147 6.14 30.49 -0.44
CA ASP A 147 6.95 30.31 0.77
C ASP A 147 8.35 29.77 0.45
N LEU A 148 8.46 28.88 -0.53
CA LEU A 148 9.73 28.33 -0.99
C LEU A 148 10.58 29.42 -1.67
N VAL A 149 10.00 30.21 -2.56
CA VAL A 149 10.66 31.36 -3.21
C VAL A 149 11.11 32.38 -2.16
N ASP A 150 10.25 32.73 -1.20
CA ASP A 150 10.57 33.70 -0.15
C ASP A 150 11.71 33.19 0.74
N ARG A 151 11.75 31.87 1.02
CA ARG A 151 12.86 31.26 1.75
C ARG A 151 14.16 31.35 0.97
N LEU A 152 14.15 31.13 -0.35
CA LEU A 152 15.34 31.30 -1.20
C LEU A 152 15.88 32.74 -1.16
N GLN A 153 15.00 33.74 -1.03
CA GLN A 153 15.42 35.14 -0.94
C GLN A 153 16.00 35.48 0.44
N ARG A 154 15.45 34.91 1.51
CA ARG A 154 15.88 35.17 2.89
C ARG A 154 17.11 34.38 3.31
N GLU A 155 17.26 33.15 2.82
CA GLU A 155 18.33 32.22 3.19
C GLU A 155 19.28 31.98 2.01
N ASN A 156 20.58 31.80 2.28
CA ASN A 156 21.58 31.51 1.24
C ASN A 156 21.64 30.01 0.89
N ILE A 157 20.56 29.48 0.30
CA ILE A 157 20.41 28.06 -0.09
C ILE A 157 20.19 27.89 -1.61
N SER A 158 20.60 26.78 -2.22
CA SER A 158 20.48 26.58 -3.67
C SER A 158 19.06 26.23 -4.14
N ALA A 159 18.29 25.53 -3.30
CA ALA A 159 16.92 25.11 -3.56
C ALA A 159 16.12 25.09 -2.25
N SER A 160 14.80 25.19 -2.37
CA SER A 160 13.85 25.03 -1.26
C SER A 160 12.73 24.11 -1.69
N SER A 161 12.43 23.11 -0.87
CA SER A 161 11.45 22.07 -1.19
C SER A 161 10.54 21.74 -0.01
N SER A 162 9.38 21.17 -0.33
CA SER A 162 8.35 20.78 0.63
C SER A 162 7.57 19.56 0.19
N PHE A 163 7.28 18.68 1.15
CA PHE A 163 6.22 17.68 1.04
C PHE A 163 4.87 18.37 0.85
N ARG A 164 3.93 17.68 0.20
CA ARG A 164 2.57 18.19 -0.07
C ARG A 164 1.82 18.47 1.23
N ASP A 165 1.86 17.53 2.16
CA ASP A 165 1.20 17.61 3.47
C ASP A 165 1.89 16.67 4.47
N LEU A 166 1.43 16.70 5.73
CA LEU A 166 2.00 15.90 6.81
C LEU A 166 1.83 14.39 6.58
N PRO A 167 0.65 13.85 6.19
CA PRO A 167 0.51 12.44 5.86
C PRO A 167 1.48 11.96 4.78
N ALA A 168 1.65 12.72 3.69
CA ALA A 168 2.61 12.38 2.65
C ALA A 168 4.05 12.40 3.16
N ALA A 169 4.40 13.38 4.01
CA ALA A 169 5.73 13.45 4.61
C ALA A 169 6.01 12.24 5.51
N GLU A 170 5.05 11.84 6.36
CA GLU A 170 5.18 10.66 7.22
C GLU A 170 5.39 9.40 6.38
N HIS A 171 4.57 9.22 5.35
CA HIS A 171 4.68 8.10 4.43
C HIS A 171 6.06 8.03 3.78
N PHE A 172 6.50 9.05 3.06
CA PHE A 172 7.78 8.95 2.34
C PHE A 172 9.00 8.86 3.27
N VAL A 173 8.96 9.54 4.41
CA VAL A 173 10.06 9.46 5.39
C VAL A 173 10.15 8.05 5.98
N ALA A 174 9.02 7.48 6.37
CA ALA A 174 9.05 6.15 6.93
C ALA A 174 9.48 5.11 5.88
N ALA A 175 9.15 5.31 4.59
CA ALA A 175 9.54 4.39 3.50
C ALA A 175 11.04 4.45 3.30
N THR A 176 11.59 5.66 3.31
CA THR A 176 13.04 5.89 3.26
C THR A 176 13.75 5.19 4.43
N ILE A 177 13.17 5.22 5.64
CA ILE A 177 13.75 4.51 6.79
C ILE A 177 13.68 3.00 6.59
N ALA A 178 12.53 2.47 6.15
CA ALA A 178 12.33 1.04 5.95
C ALA A 178 13.28 0.46 4.89
N GLU A 179 13.52 1.19 3.79
CA GLU A 179 14.46 0.79 2.73
C GLU A 179 15.91 0.71 3.23
N HIS A 180 16.28 1.54 4.21
CA HIS A 180 17.64 1.63 4.77
C HIS A 180 17.77 1.00 6.16
N GLN A 181 16.82 0.16 6.60
CA GLN A 181 16.78 -0.33 7.98
C GLN A 181 18.09 -1.03 8.39
N ASP A 182 18.65 -1.89 7.54
CA ASP A 182 19.91 -2.58 7.82
C ASP A 182 21.10 -1.61 7.98
N GLU A 183 21.15 -0.56 7.16
CA GLU A 183 22.18 0.48 7.23
C GLU A 183 22.04 1.32 8.51
N ILE A 184 20.80 1.67 8.86
CA ILE A 184 20.47 2.41 10.08
C ILE A 184 20.84 1.58 11.31
N ASP A 185 20.53 0.29 11.34
CA ASP A 185 20.82 -0.59 12.47
C ASP A 185 22.33 -0.75 12.68
N ALA A 186 23.09 -0.96 11.60
CA ALA A 186 24.56 -1.00 11.66
C ALA A 186 25.14 0.34 12.15
N TRP A 187 24.62 1.45 11.62
CA TRP A 187 25.04 2.78 12.04
C TRP A 187 24.68 3.07 13.49
N VAL A 188 23.50 2.71 14.00
CA VAL A 188 23.14 2.84 15.42
C VAL A 188 24.06 1.97 16.28
N GLY A 189 24.40 0.76 15.81
CA GLY A 189 25.27 -0.22 16.46
C GLY A 189 26.73 0.21 16.65
N GLY A 190 27.18 1.27 15.95
CA GLY A 190 28.51 1.83 16.15
C GLY A 190 29.20 2.29 14.89
N ASP A 191 28.75 1.86 13.71
CA ASP A 191 29.43 2.15 12.44
C ASP A 191 29.28 3.63 12.03
N GLY A 192 30.35 4.21 11.51
CA GLY A 192 30.33 5.58 10.96
C GLY A 192 30.35 6.72 11.98
N GLY A 193 29.90 7.89 11.54
CA GLY A 193 29.94 9.14 12.32
C GLY A 193 28.68 9.40 13.14
N ARG A 194 28.60 10.59 13.76
CA ARG A 194 27.43 11.02 14.56
C ARG A 194 26.13 11.16 13.75
N ARG A 195 26.23 11.36 12.44
CA ARG A 195 25.08 11.55 11.53
C ARG A 195 25.13 10.56 10.39
N LEU A 196 23.96 10.15 9.96
CA LEU A 196 23.74 9.33 8.77
C LEU A 196 22.84 10.12 7.81
N VAL A 197 23.15 10.07 6.52
CA VAL A 197 22.34 10.67 5.46
C VAL A 197 21.93 9.55 4.54
N ILE A 198 20.63 9.37 4.37
CA ILE A 198 20.04 8.39 3.48
C ILE A 198 19.13 9.10 2.48
N ASP A 199 18.92 8.49 1.32
CA ASP A 199 17.98 8.98 0.33
C ASP A 199 17.32 7.82 -0.42
N ALA A 200 16.06 8.05 -0.76
CA ALA A 200 15.23 7.09 -1.50
C ALA A 200 14.53 7.79 -2.67
N ARG A 201 14.22 7.00 -3.71
CA ARG A 201 13.49 7.45 -4.89
C ARG A 201 12.17 6.71 -4.99
N PHE A 202 11.13 7.44 -5.38
CA PHE A 202 9.75 6.97 -5.48
C PHE A 202 9.20 7.18 -6.89
N ASP A 203 8.22 6.36 -7.27
CA ASP A 203 7.50 6.52 -8.54
C ASP A 203 6.40 7.59 -8.44
N ALA A 204 5.98 7.94 -7.23
CA ALA A 204 5.04 9.01 -6.94
C ALA A 204 5.76 10.33 -6.60
N SER A 205 5.10 11.46 -6.89
CA SER A 205 5.61 12.78 -6.48
C SER A 205 5.70 12.85 -4.96
N THR A 206 6.90 13.11 -4.47
CA THR A 206 7.23 13.29 -3.04
C THR A 206 6.92 14.70 -2.56
N GLY A 207 6.75 15.65 -3.48
CA GLY A 207 6.54 17.05 -3.14
C GLY A 207 6.96 17.98 -4.26
N ILE A 208 7.18 19.24 -3.89
CA ILE A 208 7.58 20.30 -4.80
C ILE A 208 8.93 20.90 -4.40
N SER A 209 9.67 21.40 -5.38
CA SER A 209 10.96 22.07 -5.19
C SER A 209 11.06 23.30 -6.09
N VAL A 210 11.71 24.35 -5.58
CA VAL A 210 12.05 25.56 -6.34
C VAL A 210 13.57 25.76 -6.28
N GLN A 211 14.20 25.97 -7.42
CA GLN A 211 15.63 26.32 -7.47
C GLN A 211 15.84 27.83 -7.40
N ARG A 212 17.00 28.24 -6.89
CA ARG A 212 17.37 29.66 -6.85
C ARG A 212 17.44 30.25 -8.25
N GLY A 213 16.70 31.33 -8.46
CA GLY A 213 16.62 32.02 -9.76
C GLY A 213 15.39 31.62 -10.57
N GLU A 214 14.68 30.57 -10.13
CA GLU A 214 13.40 30.17 -10.67
C GLU A 214 12.26 30.69 -9.79
N SER A 215 11.05 30.73 -10.36
CA SER A 215 9.84 31.18 -9.68
C SER A 215 8.70 30.17 -9.77
N GLN A 216 8.92 29.03 -10.43
CA GLN A 216 7.95 27.95 -10.55
C GLN A 216 8.47 26.75 -9.77
N ALA A 217 7.57 26.05 -9.09
CA ALA A 217 7.92 24.81 -8.42
C ALA A 217 7.76 23.63 -9.37
N GLU A 218 8.65 22.66 -9.24
CA GLU A 218 8.64 21.41 -9.99
C GLU A 218 8.34 20.24 -9.04
N ASP A 219 7.61 19.24 -9.56
CA ASP A 219 7.41 17.98 -8.85
C ASP A 219 8.74 17.22 -8.74
N VAL A 220 8.99 16.69 -7.54
CA VAL A 220 10.20 15.93 -7.22
C VAL A 220 9.85 14.56 -6.67
N PHE A 221 10.74 13.58 -6.87
CA PHE A 221 10.46 12.15 -6.70
C PHE A 221 11.44 11.45 -5.75
N SER A 222 12.28 12.21 -5.06
CA SER A 222 13.27 11.66 -4.14
C SER A 222 13.19 12.35 -2.80
N VAL A 223 13.53 11.63 -1.73
CA VAL A 223 13.61 12.16 -0.37
C VAL A 223 15.02 12.02 0.13
N LYS A 224 15.56 13.08 0.76
CA LYS A 224 16.80 13.02 1.52
C LYS A 224 16.49 13.18 2.99
N LEU A 225 17.02 12.28 3.81
CA LEU A 225 16.82 12.25 5.26
C LEU A 225 18.15 12.34 5.98
N VAL A 226 18.20 13.13 7.06
CA VAL A 226 19.38 13.27 7.91
C VAL A 226 19.02 12.80 9.31
N LEU A 227 19.72 11.75 9.75
CA LEU A 227 19.58 11.13 11.07
C LEU A 227 20.76 11.50 11.97
N GLU A 228 20.51 11.58 13.26
CA GLU A 228 21.54 11.79 14.29
C GLU A 228 21.33 10.82 15.45
N ARG A 229 22.41 10.15 15.90
CA ARG A 229 22.32 9.21 17.04
C ARG A 229 21.82 9.96 18.28
N SER A 230 20.81 9.40 18.92
CA SER A 230 20.14 10.02 20.05
C SER A 230 19.30 8.99 20.80
N ASP A 231 19.38 9.00 22.13
CA ASP A 231 18.54 8.17 22.98
C ASP A 231 17.19 8.83 23.32
N SER A 232 16.93 10.04 22.80
CA SER A 232 15.77 10.88 23.15
C SER A 232 14.42 10.23 22.87
N LEU A 233 14.34 9.33 21.88
CA LEU A 233 13.10 8.68 21.45
C LEU A 233 13.10 7.15 21.70
N GLY A 234 14.13 6.62 22.37
CA GLY A 234 14.23 5.19 22.69
C GLY A 234 14.54 4.26 21.50
N ILE A 235 14.73 4.80 20.29
CA ILE A 235 15.06 4.04 19.07
C ILE A 235 16.54 4.16 18.65
N GLY A 236 17.38 4.83 19.45
CA GLY A 236 18.82 5.01 19.18
C GLY A 236 19.16 6.14 18.21
N TYR A 237 18.17 6.78 17.58
CA TYR A 237 18.36 7.95 16.75
C TYR A 237 17.18 8.93 16.80
N ARG A 238 17.38 10.10 16.21
CA ARG A 238 16.32 11.05 15.86
C ARG A 238 16.52 11.57 14.45
N ILE A 239 15.43 11.92 13.78
CA ILE A 239 15.47 12.72 12.55
C ILE A 239 15.90 14.14 12.91
N VAL A 240 16.86 14.67 12.16
CA VAL A 240 17.28 16.08 12.25
C VAL A 240 16.49 16.92 11.26
N THR A 241 16.36 16.43 10.04
CA THR A 241 15.58 17.04 8.96
C THR A 241 15.40 16.04 7.83
N GLY A 242 14.42 16.29 6.97
CA GLY A 242 14.18 15.55 5.74
C GLY A 242 13.43 16.42 4.75
N TYR A 243 13.69 16.23 3.46
CA TYR A 243 13.05 17.06 2.43
C TYR A 243 13.03 16.37 1.07
N PRO A 244 12.01 16.68 0.24
CA PRO A 244 12.00 16.26 -1.16
C PRO A 244 13.17 16.88 -1.92
N THR A 245 13.71 16.17 -2.90
CA THR A 245 14.86 16.60 -3.67
C THR A 245 14.75 16.14 -5.13
N ALA A 246 15.34 16.93 -6.02
CA ALA A 246 15.53 16.50 -7.40
C ALA A 246 16.60 15.38 -7.45
N PRO A 247 16.50 14.44 -8.41
CA PRO A 247 17.46 13.35 -8.56
C PRO A 247 18.89 13.81 -8.89
#